data_AF-A0A974B3E9-F1
#
_entry.id   AF-A0A974B3E9-F1
#
_cell.length_a   1.000
_cell.length_b   1.000
_cell.length_c   1.000
_cell.angle_alpha   90.00
_cell.angle_beta   90.00
_cell.angle_gamma   90.00
#
_symmetry.space_group_name_H-M   'P 1'
#
loop_
_entity.id
_entity.type
_entity.pdbx_description
1 polymer ?
#
loop_
_entity_poly.entity_id
_entity_poly.type
_entity_poly.pdbx_seq_one_letter_code
_entity_poly.pdbx_strand_id
1 'polypeptide(L)' 'SLSFETPMLWTIGFLVTFTFGGLTGVILASPPMDFHVSDSYFVVAHFHYVVFGTVVFAMFAGFHFWWPK' A
#
# COMPACT_ATOMS: atom_id res chain seq x y z
N SER A 1 17.66 -19.91 2.76
CA SER A 1 16.39 -20.06 2.02
C SER A 1 15.38 -19.07 2.59
N LEU A 2 14.38 -18.67 1.79
CA LEU A 2 13.30 -17.78 2.22
C LEU A 2 12.02 -18.64 2.36
N SER A 3 11.32 -18.56 3.50
CA SER A 3 10.03 -19.25 3.70
C SER A 3 8.89 -18.26 3.57
N PHE A 4 7.82 -18.66 2.89
CA PHE A 4 6.64 -17.83 2.63
C PHE A 4 5.53 -18.14 3.64
N GLU A 5 5.84 -18.01 4.92
CA GLU A 5 4.84 -18.08 5.99
C GLU A 5 3.89 -16.87 5.93
N THR A 6 2.72 -16.98 6.55
CA THR A 6 1.67 -15.94 6.54
C THR A 6 2.18 -14.50 6.79
N PRO A 7 3.06 -14.22 7.77
CA PRO A 7 3.61 -12.88 7.98
C PRO A 7 4.40 -12.33 6.79
N MET A 8 5.14 -13.21 6.09
CA MET A 8 5.88 -12.81 4.89
C MET A 8 4.97 -12.58 3.70
N LEU A 9 3.87 -13.34 3.57
CA LEU A 9 2.88 -13.08 2.52
C LEU A 9 2.25 -11.70 2.68
N TRP A 10 1.88 -11.30 3.90
CA TRP A 10 1.40 -9.95 4.19
C TRP A 10 2.45 -8.87 3.90
N THR A 11 3.71 -9.13 4.25
CA THR A 11 4.81 -8.18 3.99
C THR A 11 5.07 -7.99 2.49
N ILE A 12 5.03 -9.05 1.70
CA ILE A 12 5.21 -8.97 0.24
C ILE A 12 4.01 -8.27 -0.40
N GLY A 13 2.79 -8.60 0.04
CA GLY A 13 1.59 -7.89 -0.40
C GLY A 13 1.67 -6.39 -0.13
N PHE A 14 2.12 -6.00 1.07
CA PHE A 14 2.39 -4.60 1.42
C PHE A 14 3.34 -3.93 0.42
N LEU A 15 4.50 -4.54 0.15
CA LEU A 15 5.50 -3.97 -0.76
C LEU A 15 4.93 -3.72 -2.16
N VAL A 16 4.15 -4.66 -2.68
CA VAL A 16 3.51 -4.53 -4.00
C VAL A 16 2.49 -3.40 -4.00
N THR A 17 1.52 -3.42 -3.08
CA THR A 17 0.44 -2.42 -3.07
C THR A 17 0.96 -1.01 -2.76
N PHE A 18 1.93 -0.90 -1.84
CA PHE A 18 2.50 0.38 -1.45
C PHE A 18 3.35 0.99 -2.57
N THR A 19 4.06 0.16 -3.34
CA THR A 19 4.84 0.64 -4.49
C THR A 19 3.93 1.30 -5.52
N PHE A 20 2.82 0.65 -5.90
CA PHE A 20 1.86 1.27 -6.84
C PHE A 20 1.14 2.49 -6.25
N GLY A 21 0.80 2.45 -4.95
CA GLY A 21 0.30 3.62 -4.22
C GLY A 21 1.28 4.79 -4.25
N GLY A 22 2.56 4.55 -4.02
CA GLY A 22 3.61 5.56 -4.09
C GLY A 22 3.78 6.16 -5.48
N LEU A 23 3.78 5.31 -6.52
CA LEU A 23 3.88 5.76 -7.91
C LEU A 23 2.71 6.67 -8.32
N THR A 24 1.47 6.35 -7.91
CA THR A 24 0.32 7.24 -8.15
C THR A 24 0.41 8.55 -7.36
N GLY A 25 1.08 8.55 -6.20
CA GLY A 25 1.35 9.77 -5.44
C GLY A 25 2.32 10.71 -6.16
N VAL A 26 3.31 10.18 -6.88
CA VAL A 26 4.21 10.99 -7.71
C VAL A 26 3.44 11.69 -8.84
N ILE A 27 2.41 11.05 -9.38
CA ILE A 27 1.53 11.65 -10.40
C ILE A 27 0.75 12.83 -9.80
N LEU A 28 0.14 12.64 -8.61
CA LEU A 28 -0.58 13.70 -7.90
C LEU A 28 0.34 14.85 -7.44
N ALA A 29 1.62 14.58 -7.19
CA ALA A 29 2.59 15.60 -6.83
C ALA A 29 2.99 16.52 -8.01
N SER A 30 2.66 16.14 -9.24
CA SER A 30 2.97 16.91 -10.46
C SER A 30 1.77 17.77 -10.88
N PRO A 31 1.84 19.11 -10.76
CA PRO A 31 0.69 19.98 -11.05
C PRO A 31 0.06 19.79 -12.45
N PRO A 32 0.83 19.64 -13.55
CA PRO A 32 0.25 19.42 -14.87
C PRO A 32 -0.61 18.15 -14.97
N MET A 33 -0.25 17.10 -14.22
CA MET A 33 -1.01 15.86 -14.19
C MET A 33 -2.18 15.96 -13.21
N ASP A 34 -1.95 16.54 -12.03
CA ASP A 34 -2.95 16.72 -10.98
C ASP A 34 -4.17 17.51 -11.48
N PHE A 35 -3.98 18.56 -12.29
CA PHE A 35 -5.10 19.34 -12.83
C PHE A 35 -6.17 18.50 -13.56
N HIS A 36 -5.79 17.36 -14.13
CA HIS A 36 -6.71 16.45 -14.81
C HIS A 36 -7.33 15.38 -13.90
N VAL A 37 -6.68 15.05 -12.79
CA VAL A 37 -7.07 13.92 -11.93
C VAL A 37 -7.50 14.36 -10.52
N SER A 38 -7.36 15.63 -10.19
CA SER A 38 -7.79 16.22 -8.94
C SER A 38 -9.30 16.04 -8.74
N ASP A 39 -9.70 15.87 -7.49
CA ASP A 39 -11.10 15.63 -7.07
C ASP A 39 -11.80 14.45 -7.79
N SER A 40 -11.03 13.52 -8.35
CA SER A 40 -11.54 12.33 -9.03
C SER A 40 -11.31 11.05 -8.24
N TYR A 41 -11.87 9.94 -8.72
CA TYR A 41 -11.61 8.60 -8.18
C TYR A 41 -10.13 8.20 -8.21
N PHE A 42 -9.29 8.88 -8.99
CA PHE A 42 -7.85 8.66 -8.99
C PHE A 42 -7.22 9.01 -7.63
N VAL A 43 -7.63 10.13 -7.01
CA VAL A 43 -7.16 10.55 -5.67
C VAL A 43 -7.63 9.56 -4.61
N VAL A 44 -8.89 9.11 -4.69
CA VAL A 44 -9.45 8.10 -3.79
C VAL A 44 -8.66 6.79 -3.92
N ALA A 45 -8.39 6.33 -5.14
CA ALA A 45 -7.63 5.10 -5.39
C ALA A 45 -6.19 5.21 -4.84
N HIS A 46 -5.49 6.32 -5.09
CA HIS A 46 -4.15 6.57 -4.54
C HIS A 46 -4.15 6.40 -3.02
N PHE A 47 -5.06 7.07 -2.32
CA PHE A 47 -5.16 7.02 -0.88
C PHE A 47 -5.42 5.60 -0.36
N HIS A 48 -6.32 4.85 -1.02
CA HIS A 48 -6.60 3.47 -0.63
C HIS A 48 -5.40 2.55 -0.83
N TYR A 49 -4.66 2.66 -1.94
CA TYR A 49 -3.44 1.85 -2.12
C TYR A 49 -2.38 2.13 -1.03
N VAL A 50 -2.20 3.38 -0.63
CA VAL A 50 -1.20 3.77 0.37
C VAL A 50 -1.64 3.40 1.80
N VAL A 51 -2.84 3.80 2.21
CA VAL A 51 -3.31 3.62 3.60
C VAL A 51 -3.72 2.18 3.85
N PHE A 52 -4.41 1.52 2.93
CA PHE A 52 -4.73 0.11 3.09
C PHE A 52 -3.46 -0.75 3.09
N GLY A 53 -2.52 -0.45 2.18
CA GLY A 53 -1.22 -1.11 2.14
C GLY A 53 -0.45 -0.96 3.47
N THR A 54 -0.32 0.25 3.99
CA THR A 54 0.46 0.50 5.22
C THR A 54 -0.24 0.01 6.48
N VAL A 55 -1.53 0.33 6.67
CA VAL A 55 -2.22 0.08 7.94
C VAL A 55 -2.68 -1.36 8.01
N VAL A 56 -3.40 -1.85 6.99
CA VAL A 56 -4.07 -3.15 7.07
C VAL A 56 -3.07 -4.30 6.88
N PHE A 57 -2.23 -4.25 5.85
CA PHE A 57 -1.26 -5.33 5.62
C PHE A 57 -0.20 -5.40 6.71
N ALA A 58 0.33 -4.26 7.19
CA ALA A 58 1.32 -4.30 8.27
C ALA A 58 0.70 -4.75 9.60
N MET A 59 -0.55 -4.36 9.89
CA MET A 59 -1.28 -4.86 11.07
C MET A 59 -1.46 -6.38 11.02
N PHE A 60 -1.90 -6.95 9.89
CA PHE A 60 -2.03 -8.40 9.77
C PHE A 60 -0.69 -9.12 9.73
N ALA A 61 0.34 -8.56 9.09
CA ALA A 61 1.71 -9.10 9.15
C ALA A 61 2.18 -9.20 10.60
N GLY A 62 2.01 -8.12 11.37
CA GLY A 62 2.36 -8.08 12.78
C GLY A 62 1.54 -9.07 13.62
N PHE A 63 0.22 -9.09 13.44
CA PHE A 63 -0.65 -10.03 14.14
C PHE A 63 -0.23 -11.48 13.91
N HIS A 64 -0.03 -11.89 12.65
CA HIS A 64 0.38 -13.26 12.34
C HIS A 64 1.83 -13.58 12.76
N PHE A 65 2.69 -12.57 12.92
CA PHE A 65 4.06 -12.77 13.35
C PHE A 65 4.17 -12.92 14.87
N TRP A 66 3.39 -12.13 15.62
CA TRP A 66 3.44 -12.06 17.08
C TRP A 66 2.35 -12.86 17.80
N TRP A 67 1.34 -13.41 17.11
CA TRP A 67 0.33 -14.28 17.73
C TRP A 67 0.61 -15.76 17.46
N PRO A 68 0.48 -16.70 18.42
CA PRO A 68 0.20 -16.55 19.84
C PRO A 68 1.50 -16.53 20.65
N LYS A 69 2.43 -15.64 20.30
CA LYS A 69 3.65 -15.48 21.09
C LYS A 69 3.31 -15.06 22.52
#